data_AF-A8YCS5-F1
#
_entry.id   AF-A8YCS5-F1
#
_cell.length_a   1.000
_cell.length_b   1.000
_cell.length_c   1.000
_cell.angle_alpha   90.00
_cell.angle_beta   90.00
_cell.angle_gamma   90.00
#
_symmetry.space_group_name_H-M   'P 1'
#
loop_
_entity.id
_entity.type
_entity.pdbx_description
1 polymer ?
#
loop_
_entity_poly.entity_id
_entity_poly.type
_entity_poly.pdbx_seq_one_letter_code
_entity_poly.pdbx_strand_id
1 'polypeptide(L)'
;MEKPYLLHLNQSCDLETTYEAIRSGFIALALEKNQRATPLIAEARTLKIIAQTANNPRDLLNIPDIQAALLTASGISDKAKNYLHPQDKVEAIQELIVNFLEPAGTNFVEELVYRFLLIRGDTLGGIMRNAGGSLAQSKFTRSLLATLRVAGIAYDWLNSSNNQWRAAEEMTPNLEILVRGVSWLNNSQPRTIIYNVNVPIVNNNNIDLCLLKCDSTQLANQKIKKQTLQSADLYIALGELKGGIDPAGSDEHWKTARTALQRIDDAFRKISKHPYTFFIGAAIETKMAREIYQQLETKKLTNAANLTNDNQLVSIMRWLCHL
;
A
#
# COMPACT_ATOMS: atom_id res chain seq x y z
N MET A 1 -22.29 -24.28 7.86
CA MET A 1 -21.58 -23.62 6.75
C MET A 1 -20.14 -24.07 6.83
N GLU A 2 -19.61 -24.62 5.74
CA GLU A 2 -18.24 -25.10 5.65
C GLU A 2 -17.25 -23.97 5.97
N LYS A 3 -16.19 -24.26 6.73
CA LYS A 3 -15.17 -23.27 7.09
C LYS A 3 -14.28 -23.03 5.86
N PRO A 4 -14.34 -21.88 5.18
CA PRO A 4 -13.74 -21.73 3.86
C PRO A 4 -12.21 -21.82 3.89
N TYR A 5 -11.58 -21.53 5.03
CA TYR A 5 -10.14 -21.66 5.23
C TYR A 5 -9.65 -23.11 5.15
N LEU A 6 -10.50 -24.11 5.48
CA LEU A 6 -10.12 -25.53 5.44
C LEU A 6 -9.88 -26.07 4.02
N LEU A 7 -10.22 -25.29 2.98
CA LEU A 7 -9.89 -25.63 1.60
C LEU A 7 -8.39 -25.49 1.30
N HIS A 8 -7.65 -24.75 2.11
CA HIS A 8 -6.23 -24.46 1.88
C HIS A 8 -5.37 -24.39 3.14
N LEU A 9 -5.95 -24.52 4.34
CA LEU A 9 -5.25 -24.57 5.62
C LEU A 9 -5.75 -25.76 6.45
N ASN A 10 -4.85 -26.65 6.84
CA ASN A 10 -5.12 -27.77 7.74
C ASN A 10 -4.66 -27.47 9.17
N GLN A 11 -3.65 -26.61 9.32
CA GLN A 11 -3.02 -26.28 10.59
C GLN A 11 -2.40 -24.87 10.54
N SER A 12 -2.01 -24.33 11.69
CA SER A 12 -1.49 -22.96 11.76
C SER A 12 -0.22 -22.76 10.93
N CYS A 13 0.70 -23.73 10.90
CA CYS A 13 1.97 -23.56 10.19
C CYS A 13 1.83 -23.51 8.67
N ASP A 14 0.68 -23.90 8.12
CA ASP A 14 0.41 -23.74 6.68
C ASP A 14 0.38 -22.25 6.28
N LEU A 15 0.08 -21.34 7.22
CA LEU A 15 0.12 -19.90 6.99
C LEU A 15 1.53 -19.31 7.04
N GLU A 16 2.53 -20.00 7.59
CA GLU A 16 3.86 -19.44 7.82
C GLU A 16 4.58 -19.12 6.51
N THR A 17 5.21 -17.94 6.44
CA THR A 17 5.98 -17.57 5.25
C THR A 17 7.31 -18.32 5.23
N THR A 18 7.61 -18.99 4.12
CA THR A 18 8.86 -19.74 3.97
C THR A 18 10.06 -18.81 3.83
N TYR A 19 11.24 -19.32 4.20
CA TYR A 19 12.50 -18.60 4.01
C TYR A 19 12.72 -18.21 2.53
N GLU A 20 12.40 -19.10 1.60
CA GLU A 20 12.52 -18.85 0.15
C GLU A 20 11.63 -17.70 -0.30
N ALA A 21 10.40 -17.62 0.22
CA ALA A 21 9.48 -16.53 -0.09
C ALA A 21 9.98 -15.21 0.50
N ILE A 22 10.48 -15.21 1.74
CA ILE A 22 11.09 -14.04 2.38
C ILE A 22 12.28 -13.54 1.56
N ARG A 23 13.22 -14.44 1.23
CA ARG A 23 14.41 -14.14 0.41
C ARG A 23 14.01 -13.55 -0.94
N SER A 24 13.05 -14.18 -1.62
CA SER A 24 12.61 -13.73 -2.95
C SER A 24 11.95 -12.35 -2.89
N GLY A 25 11.13 -12.08 -1.88
CA GLY A 25 10.52 -10.76 -1.72
C GLY A 25 11.52 -9.68 -1.34
N PHE A 26 12.55 -9.96 -0.52
CA PHE A 26 13.63 -9.00 -0.28
C PHE A 26 14.41 -8.66 -1.55
N ILE A 27 14.70 -9.65 -2.39
CA ILE A 27 15.36 -9.43 -3.70
C ILE A 27 14.47 -8.55 -4.60
N ALA A 28 13.17 -8.86 -4.69
CA ALA A 28 12.23 -8.08 -5.48
C ALA A 28 12.13 -6.61 -5.01
N LEU A 29 12.06 -6.38 -3.69
CA LEU A 29 12.06 -5.04 -3.12
C LEU A 29 13.38 -4.30 -3.37
N ALA A 30 14.53 -4.99 -3.35
CA ALA A 30 15.81 -4.38 -3.66
C ALA A 30 15.90 -3.93 -5.14
N LEU A 31 15.40 -4.75 -6.06
CA LEU A 31 15.31 -4.39 -7.49
C LEU A 31 14.40 -3.18 -7.70
N GLU A 32 13.21 -3.19 -7.10
CA GLU A 32 12.28 -2.06 -7.14
C GLU A 32 12.90 -0.78 -6.56
N LYS A 33 13.62 -0.90 -5.43
CA LYS A 33 14.34 0.22 -4.81
C LYS A 33 15.36 0.83 -5.75
N ASN A 34 16.14 0.00 -6.46
CA ASN A 34 17.11 0.48 -7.44
C ASN A 34 16.44 1.20 -8.61
N GLN A 35 15.33 0.66 -9.13
CA GLN A 35 14.57 1.31 -10.19
C GLN A 35 14.06 2.69 -9.74
N ARG A 36 13.45 2.77 -8.55
CA ARG A 36 12.91 4.01 -7.98
C ARG A 36 13.96 5.01 -7.51
N ALA A 37 15.21 4.59 -7.29
CA ALA A 37 16.30 5.49 -6.95
C ALA A 37 16.74 6.36 -8.15
N THR A 38 16.52 5.89 -9.38
CA THR A 38 17.03 6.54 -10.61
C THR A 38 16.68 8.04 -10.71
N PRO A 39 15.42 8.48 -10.48
CA PRO A 39 15.08 9.90 -10.54
C PRO A 39 15.79 10.74 -9.46
N LEU A 40 15.98 10.19 -8.26
CA LEU A 40 16.68 10.89 -7.16
C LEU A 40 18.17 11.09 -7.46
N ILE A 41 18.79 10.10 -8.11
CA ILE A 41 20.16 10.23 -8.60
C ILE A 41 20.24 11.27 -9.73
N ALA A 42 19.25 11.33 -10.61
CA ALA A 42 19.18 12.35 -11.65
C ALA A 42 19.04 13.76 -11.06
N GLU A 43 18.19 13.96 -10.06
CA GLU A 43 18.08 15.22 -9.31
C GLU A 43 19.44 15.65 -8.73
N ALA A 44 20.16 14.73 -8.08
CA ALA A 44 21.47 15.02 -7.49
C ALA A 44 22.53 15.40 -8.54
N ARG A 45 22.52 14.74 -9.71
CA ARG A 45 23.40 15.09 -10.83
C ARG A 45 23.10 16.48 -11.37
N THR A 46 21.82 16.81 -11.55
CA THR A 46 21.38 18.15 -11.97
C THR A 46 21.78 19.20 -10.95
N LEU A 47 21.55 18.94 -9.65
CA LEU A 47 21.98 19.82 -8.56
C LEU A 47 23.49 20.09 -8.62
N LYS A 48 24.30 19.03 -8.82
CA LYS A 48 25.75 19.18 -8.94
C LYS A 48 26.12 20.15 -10.06
N ILE A 49 25.56 19.96 -11.26
CA ILE A 49 25.86 20.79 -12.44
C ILE A 49 25.51 22.26 -12.18
N ILE A 50 24.35 22.52 -11.59
CA ILE A 50 23.91 23.89 -11.29
C ILE A 50 24.78 24.51 -10.19
N ALA A 51 25.06 23.79 -9.11
CA ALA A 51 25.85 24.27 -7.98
C ALA A 51 27.32 24.53 -8.34
N GLN A 52 27.87 23.86 -9.36
CA GLN A 52 29.22 24.13 -9.87
C GLN A 52 29.40 25.54 -10.47
N THR A 53 28.32 26.27 -10.73
CA THR A 53 28.39 27.66 -11.19
C THR A 53 28.72 28.65 -10.07
N ALA A 54 28.60 28.25 -8.80
CA ALA A 54 28.95 29.04 -7.64
C ALA A 54 30.47 29.03 -7.41
N ASN A 55 31.08 30.18 -7.10
CA ASN A 55 32.51 30.25 -6.79
C ASN A 55 32.79 29.93 -5.32
N ASN A 56 31.82 30.20 -4.45
CA ASN A 56 31.88 29.92 -3.03
C ASN A 56 30.50 29.48 -2.48
N PRO A 57 30.44 28.89 -1.28
CA PRO A 57 29.19 28.40 -0.70
C PRO A 57 28.07 29.43 -0.57
N ARG A 58 28.38 30.71 -0.34
CA ARG A 58 27.35 31.76 -0.20
C ARG A 58 26.73 32.14 -1.53
N ASP A 59 27.44 31.96 -2.64
CA ASP A 59 26.91 32.22 -3.97
C ASP A 59 25.71 31.29 -4.29
N LEU A 60 25.62 30.13 -3.62
CA LEU A 60 24.48 29.21 -3.77
C LEU A 60 23.14 29.85 -3.39
N LEU A 61 23.13 30.83 -2.47
CA LEU A 61 21.93 31.59 -2.10
C LEU A 61 21.38 32.42 -3.26
N ASN A 62 22.23 32.78 -4.21
CA ASN A 62 21.86 33.61 -5.36
C ASN A 62 21.37 32.80 -6.55
N ILE A 63 21.31 31.46 -6.44
CA ILE A 63 20.82 30.56 -7.49
C ILE A 63 19.38 30.16 -7.15
N PRO A 64 18.35 30.75 -7.78
CA PRO A 64 16.95 30.51 -7.40
C PRO A 64 16.52 29.05 -7.61
N ASP A 65 17.06 28.40 -8.64
CA ASP A 65 16.65 27.07 -9.08
C ASP A 65 16.99 25.95 -8.08
N ILE A 66 17.91 26.20 -7.15
CA ILE A 66 18.38 25.17 -6.20
C ILE A 66 17.92 25.42 -4.76
N GLN A 67 17.12 26.45 -4.47
CA GLN A 67 16.71 26.78 -3.10
C GLN A 67 15.97 25.63 -2.39
N ALA A 68 15.14 24.89 -3.12
CA ALA A 68 14.47 23.70 -2.58
C ALA A 68 15.46 22.55 -2.27
N ALA A 69 16.51 22.41 -3.08
CA ALA A 69 17.55 21.42 -2.87
C ALA A 69 18.46 21.79 -1.69
N LEU A 70 18.79 23.08 -1.52
CA LEU A 70 19.50 23.60 -0.34
C LEU A 70 18.73 23.32 0.95
N LEU A 71 17.42 23.59 0.95
CA LEU A 71 16.56 23.27 2.10
C LEU A 71 16.50 21.76 2.38
N THR A 72 16.52 20.92 1.35
CA THR A 72 16.58 19.46 1.53
C THR A 72 17.92 19.05 2.13
N ALA A 73 19.03 19.58 1.60
CA ALA A 73 20.38 19.28 2.06
C ALA A 73 20.66 19.79 3.49
N SER A 74 19.91 20.80 3.97
CA SER A 74 20.00 21.26 5.36
C SER A 74 19.33 20.32 6.37
N GLY A 75 18.78 19.20 5.91
CA GLY A 75 18.17 18.18 6.77
C GLY A 75 16.65 18.27 6.86
N ILE A 76 16.01 19.18 6.13
CA ILE A 76 14.56 19.35 6.19
C ILE A 76 13.87 18.43 5.18
N SER A 77 13.09 17.47 5.71
CA SER A 77 12.28 16.57 4.87
C SER A 77 11.07 17.27 4.24
N ASP A 78 10.51 16.66 3.21
CA ASP A 78 9.26 17.13 2.56
C ASP A 78 8.07 17.21 3.53
N LYS A 79 8.09 16.44 4.63
CA LYS A 79 7.07 16.51 5.67
C LYS A 79 7.35 17.66 6.64
N ALA A 80 8.60 17.81 7.08
CA ALA A 80 9.02 18.83 8.03
C ALA A 80 8.83 20.25 7.47
N LYS A 81 9.12 20.48 6.19
CA LYS A 81 9.01 21.82 5.56
C LYS A 81 7.61 22.45 5.63
N ASN A 82 6.56 21.64 5.85
CA ASN A 82 5.17 22.11 5.97
C ASN A 82 4.86 22.70 7.35
N TYR A 83 5.72 22.48 8.34
CA TYR A 83 5.58 23.00 9.70
C TYR A 83 6.51 24.20 9.97
N LEU A 84 7.29 24.61 8.99
CA LEU A 84 8.30 25.67 9.12
C LEU A 84 7.83 26.96 8.45
N HIS A 85 8.04 28.08 9.13
CA HIS A 85 7.88 29.41 8.55
C HIS A 85 8.96 29.68 7.51
N PRO A 86 8.76 30.66 6.60
CA PRO A 86 9.76 31.03 5.62
C PRO A 86 11.13 31.37 6.23
N GLN A 87 11.13 32.02 7.40
CA GLN A 87 12.35 32.41 8.10
C GLN A 87 13.16 31.19 8.57
N ASP A 88 12.52 30.20 9.20
CA ASP A 88 13.17 28.97 9.65
C ASP A 88 13.86 28.22 8.49
N LYS A 89 13.28 28.29 7.29
CA LYS A 89 13.84 27.67 6.07
C LYS A 89 15.11 28.37 5.62
N VAL A 90 15.13 29.70 5.69
CA VAL A 90 16.31 30.51 5.37
C VAL A 90 17.41 30.23 6.39
N GLU A 91 17.08 30.21 7.68
CA GLU A 91 18.03 29.90 8.76
C GLU A 91 18.65 28.51 8.61
N ALA A 92 17.84 27.49 8.31
CA ALA A 92 18.35 26.13 8.08
C ALA A 92 19.34 26.06 6.91
N ILE A 93 19.07 26.78 5.80
CA ILE A 93 20.00 26.85 4.66
C ILE A 93 21.30 27.56 5.07
N GLN A 94 21.18 28.62 5.86
CA GLN A 94 22.33 29.40 6.31
C GLN A 94 23.21 28.59 7.26
N GLU A 95 22.61 27.81 8.16
CA GLU A 95 23.32 26.83 9.00
C GLU A 95 24.00 25.75 8.17
N LEU A 96 23.35 25.24 7.11
CA LEU A 96 23.98 24.30 6.18
C LEU A 96 25.26 24.89 5.57
N ILE A 97 25.17 26.14 5.09
CA ILE A 97 26.28 26.82 4.45
C ILE A 97 27.44 27.01 5.45
N VAL A 98 27.17 27.63 6.60
CA VAL A 98 28.21 28.00 7.58
C VAL A 98 28.84 26.78 8.22
N ASN A 99 28.04 25.78 8.59
CA ASN A 99 28.54 24.67 9.41
C ASN A 99 29.12 23.52 8.57
N PHE A 100 28.79 23.44 7.28
CA PHE A 100 29.19 22.29 6.45
C PHE A 100 29.79 22.67 5.10
N LEU A 101 29.16 23.58 4.34
CA LEU A 101 29.65 23.91 3.00
C LEU A 101 30.90 24.79 3.02
N GLU A 102 30.96 25.80 3.91
CA GLU A 102 32.16 26.63 4.12
C GLU A 102 33.36 25.81 4.61
N PRO A 103 33.22 24.94 5.65
CA PRO A 103 34.31 24.06 6.08
C PRO A 103 34.78 23.06 5.02
N ALA A 104 33.94 22.68 4.06
CA ALA A 104 34.30 21.76 2.99
C ALA A 104 35.23 22.39 1.92
N GLY A 105 35.43 23.71 1.95
CA GLY A 105 36.36 24.41 1.06
C GLY A 105 36.06 24.16 -0.41
N THR A 106 37.05 23.69 -1.18
CA THR A 106 36.89 23.43 -2.63
C THR A 106 35.92 22.29 -2.94
N ASN A 107 35.54 21.47 -1.95
CA ASN A 107 34.65 20.33 -2.12
C ASN A 107 33.20 20.65 -1.69
N PHE A 108 32.85 21.93 -1.51
CA PHE A 108 31.53 22.33 -1.00
C PHE A 108 30.37 21.84 -1.87
N VAL A 109 30.59 21.69 -3.18
CA VAL A 109 29.58 21.14 -4.08
C VAL A 109 29.39 19.63 -3.84
N GLU A 110 30.47 18.86 -3.65
CA GLU A 110 30.34 17.46 -3.24
C GLU A 110 29.61 17.32 -1.89
N GLU A 111 29.98 18.14 -0.90
CA GLU A 111 29.34 18.13 0.43
C GLU A 111 27.84 18.41 0.34
N LEU A 112 27.44 19.41 -0.48
CA LEU A 112 26.04 19.71 -0.76
C LEU A 112 25.31 18.49 -1.36
N VAL A 113 25.90 17.85 -2.37
CA VAL A 113 25.28 16.72 -3.08
C VAL A 113 25.17 15.49 -2.17
N TYR A 114 26.18 15.22 -1.33
CA TYR A 114 26.14 14.11 -0.38
C TYR A 114 25.05 14.29 0.66
N ARG A 115 24.92 15.49 1.23
CA ARG A 115 23.84 15.79 2.18
C ARG A 115 22.48 15.71 1.53
N PHE A 116 22.33 16.27 0.34
CA PHE A 116 21.11 16.15 -0.44
C PHE A 116 20.71 14.68 -0.63
N LEU A 117 21.63 13.83 -1.11
CA LEU A 117 21.38 12.41 -1.32
C LEU A 117 21.08 11.65 -0.02
N LEU A 118 21.76 11.98 1.09
CA LEU A 118 21.53 11.35 2.37
C LEU A 118 20.08 11.57 2.86
N ILE A 119 19.57 12.80 2.73
CA ILE A 119 18.20 13.14 3.07
C ILE A 119 17.19 12.53 2.08
N ARG A 120 17.51 12.56 0.78
CA ARG A 120 16.70 11.85 -0.24
C ARG A 120 16.67 10.33 -0.03
N GLY A 121 17.64 9.76 0.68
CA GLY A 121 17.64 8.36 1.10
C GLY A 121 16.42 8.01 1.97
N ASP A 122 15.99 8.90 2.86
CA ASP A 122 14.78 8.69 3.66
C ASP A 122 13.51 8.87 2.81
N THR A 123 13.51 9.81 1.86
CA THR A 123 12.43 9.93 0.85
C THR A 123 12.27 8.62 0.07
N LEU A 124 13.35 8.02 -0.42
CA LEU A 124 13.33 6.71 -1.08
C LEU A 124 12.80 5.62 -0.15
N GLY A 125 13.22 5.63 1.12
CA GLY A 125 12.68 4.73 2.14
C GLY A 125 11.15 4.86 2.29
N GLY A 126 10.63 6.08 2.35
CA GLY A 126 9.18 6.36 2.36
C GLY A 126 8.46 5.85 1.11
N ILE A 127 9.04 6.08 -0.07
CA ILE A 127 8.52 5.56 -1.35
C ILE A 127 8.43 4.03 -1.32
N MET A 128 9.47 3.35 -0.82
CA MET A 128 9.53 1.90 -0.77
C MET A 128 8.54 1.29 0.24
N ARG A 129 8.29 1.95 1.37
CA ARG A 129 7.25 1.51 2.33
C ARG A 129 5.86 1.49 1.67
N ASN A 130 5.56 2.48 0.83
CA ASN A 130 4.31 2.51 0.06
C ASN A 130 4.30 1.49 -1.08
N ALA A 131 5.44 1.28 -1.74
CA ALA A 131 5.56 0.33 -2.85
C ALA A 131 5.20 -1.10 -2.44
N GLY A 132 5.60 -1.55 -1.24
CA GLY A 132 5.23 -2.88 -0.72
C GLY A 132 3.71 -3.10 -0.64
N GLY A 133 2.96 -2.09 -0.18
CA GLY A 133 1.50 -2.14 -0.18
C GLY A 133 0.91 -2.18 -1.59
N SER A 134 1.42 -1.34 -2.50
CA SER A 134 0.96 -1.33 -3.90
C SER A 134 1.25 -2.64 -4.65
N LEU A 135 2.42 -3.25 -4.41
CA LEU A 135 2.80 -4.55 -5.00
C LEU A 135 1.89 -5.66 -4.48
N ALA A 136 1.57 -5.66 -3.19
CA ALA A 136 0.64 -6.62 -2.62
C ALA A 136 -0.78 -6.48 -3.17
N GLN A 137 -1.29 -5.25 -3.27
CA GLN A 137 -2.58 -4.99 -3.91
C GLN A 137 -2.56 -5.44 -5.37
N SER A 138 -1.48 -5.18 -6.11
CA SER A 138 -1.33 -5.64 -7.50
C SER A 138 -1.35 -7.17 -7.59
N LYS A 139 -0.65 -7.89 -6.70
CA LYS A 139 -0.68 -9.37 -6.68
C LYS A 139 -2.08 -9.91 -6.34
N PHE A 140 -2.75 -9.31 -5.36
CA PHE A 140 -4.13 -9.64 -5.01
C PHE A 140 -5.06 -9.44 -6.22
N THR A 141 -5.04 -8.25 -6.83
CA THR A 141 -5.87 -7.91 -7.99
C THR A 141 -5.58 -8.83 -9.16
N ARG A 142 -4.32 -9.07 -9.51
CA ARG A 142 -3.93 -9.98 -10.60
C ARG A 142 -4.53 -11.36 -10.40
N SER A 143 -4.47 -11.88 -9.17
CA SER A 143 -5.02 -13.19 -8.82
C SER A 143 -6.55 -13.22 -8.90
N LEU A 144 -7.23 -12.14 -8.47
CA LEU A 144 -8.67 -12.00 -8.60
C LEU A 144 -9.10 -11.98 -10.08
N LEU A 145 -8.46 -11.15 -10.89
CA LEU A 145 -8.77 -11.04 -12.33
C LEU A 145 -8.52 -12.36 -13.05
N ALA A 146 -7.40 -13.03 -12.75
CA ALA A 146 -7.11 -14.36 -13.29
C ALA A 146 -8.19 -15.38 -12.89
N THR A 147 -8.64 -15.36 -11.62
CA THR A 147 -9.71 -16.24 -11.14
C THR A 147 -11.03 -16.02 -11.88
N LEU A 148 -11.43 -14.76 -12.07
CA LEU A 148 -12.63 -14.41 -12.83
C LEU A 148 -12.53 -14.86 -14.29
N ARG A 149 -11.39 -14.63 -14.94
CA ARG A 149 -11.15 -15.04 -16.34
C ARG A 149 -11.17 -16.55 -16.52
N VAL A 150 -10.51 -17.30 -15.64
CA VAL A 150 -10.52 -18.78 -15.68
C VAL A 150 -11.94 -19.32 -15.49
N ALA A 151 -12.76 -18.66 -14.67
CA ALA A 151 -14.16 -19.02 -14.48
C ALA A 151 -15.10 -18.55 -15.62
N GLY A 152 -14.59 -17.83 -16.62
CA GLY A 152 -15.42 -17.24 -17.69
C GLY A 152 -16.36 -16.14 -17.20
N ILE A 153 -16.06 -15.49 -16.06
CA ILE A 153 -16.87 -14.45 -15.46
C ILE A 153 -16.43 -13.09 -16.00
N ALA A 154 -17.32 -12.41 -16.71
CA ALA A 154 -17.12 -11.02 -17.13
C ALA A 154 -17.11 -10.09 -15.91
N TYR A 155 -16.28 -9.04 -15.98
CA TYR A 155 -16.14 -8.06 -14.91
C TYR A 155 -15.89 -6.66 -15.45
N ASP A 156 -16.27 -5.66 -14.67
CA ASP A 156 -15.82 -4.28 -14.81
C ASP A 156 -14.68 -4.01 -13.83
N TRP A 157 -13.85 -3.02 -14.15
CA TRP A 157 -12.80 -2.54 -13.26
C TRP A 157 -12.81 -1.02 -13.17
N LEU A 158 -12.47 -0.51 -11.98
CA LEU A 158 -12.38 0.91 -11.69
C LEU A 158 -10.96 1.40 -11.92
N ASN A 159 -10.78 2.32 -12.86
CA ASN A 159 -9.47 2.88 -13.19
C ASN A 159 -9.00 3.91 -12.15
N SER A 160 -7.77 3.72 -11.66
CA SER A 160 -7.15 4.51 -10.60
C SER A 160 -6.82 5.95 -11.01
N SER A 161 -6.63 6.22 -12.31
CA SER A 161 -6.20 7.53 -12.81
C SER A 161 -7.37 8.51 -13.03
N ASN A 162 -8.52 8.01 -13.49
CA ASN A 162 -9.69 8.83 -13.84
C ASN A 162 -10.96 8.48 -13.06
N ASN A 163 -10.92 7.46 -12.19
CA ASN A 163 -12.06 6.96 -11.41
C ASN A 163 -13.28 6.58 -12.26
N GLN A 164 -13.06 6.06 -13.47
CA GLN A 164 -14.12 5.54 -14.34
C GLN A 164 -14.14 4.01 -14.32
N TRP A 165 -15.34 3.44 -14.28
CA TRP A 165 -15.56 2.02 -14.51
C TRP A 165 -15.47 1.69 -15.99
N ARG A 166 -14.85 0.56 -16.31
CA ARG A 166 -14.68 0.05 -17.66
C ARG A 166 -14.93 -1.45 -17.68
N ALA A 167 -15.58 -1.93 -18.72
CA ALA A 167 -15.65 -3.36 -18.97
C ALA A 167 -14.23 -3.93 -19.15
N ALA A 168 -14.03 -5.16 -18.72
CA ALA A 168 -12.84 -5.91 -19.08
C ALA A 168 -12.87 -6.21 -20.58
N GLU A 169 -11.93 -5.63 -21.31
CA GLU A 169 -11.67 -5.93 -22.72
C GLU A 169 -10.63 -7.08 -22.81
N GLU A 170 -9.98 -7.21 -23.97
CA GLU A 170 -8.88 -8.16 -24.20
C GLU A 170 -7.75 -8.06 -23.16
N MET A 171 -6.79 -8.99 -23.21
CA MET A 171 -5.69 -9.05 -22.25
C MET A 171 -4.84 -7.77 -22.25
N THR A 172 -5.08 -6.88 -21.30
CA THR A 172 -4.25 -5.69 -21.04
C THR A 172 -3.10 -6.03 -20.08
N PRO A 173 -1.83 -5.92 -20.52
CA PRO A 173 -0.69 -6.14 -19.64
C PRO A 173 -0.68 -5.15 -18.45
N ASN A 174 -0.33 -5.64 -17.26
CA ASN A 174 -0.18 -4.86 -16.04
C ASN A 174 -1.44 -4.09 -15.59
N LEU A 175 -2.63 -4.53 -16.03
CA LEU A 175 -3.90 -3.90 -15.68
C LEU A 175 -4.07 -3.73 -14.16
N GLU A 176 -3.63 -4.70 -13.37
CA GLU A 176 -3.75 -4.72 -11.91
C GLU A 176 -3.18 -3.48 -11.20
N ILE A 177 -2.20 -2.80 -11.81
CA ILE A 177 -1.59 -1.58 -11.25
C ILE A 177 -2.56 -0.38 -11.35
N LEU A 178 -3.48 -0.43 -12.32
CA LEU A 178 -4.46 0.64 -12.58
C LEU A 178 -5.82 0.38 -11.93
N VAL A 179 -6.00 -0.71 -11.21
CA VAL A 179 -7.30 -1.11 -10.66
C VAL A 179 -7.47 -0.64 -9.21
N ARG A 180 -8.60 0.01 -8.93
CA ARG A 180 -9.05 0.36 -7.56
C ARG A 180 -10.29 -0.39 -7.09
N GLY A 181 -10.90 -1.17 -7.97
CA GLY A 181 -12.05 -2.01 -7.69
C GLY A 181 -12.42 -2.86 -8.89
N VAL A 182 -13.10 -3.97 -8.62
CA VAL A 182 -13.53 -4.94 -9.62
C VAL A 182 -14.99 -5.31 -9.32
N SER A 183 -15.84 -5.27 -10.34
CA SER A 183 -17.27 -5.58 -10.23
C SER A 183 -17.61 -6.75 -11.14
N TRP A 184 -18.35 -7.73 -10.65
CA TRP A 184 -18.78 -8.90 -11.42
C TRP A 184 -20.16 -9.38 -10.94
N LEU A 185 -20.73 -10.35 -11.66
CA LEU A 185 -21.95 -11.04 -11.23
C LEU A 185 -21.59 -12.41 -10.66
N ASN A 186 -22.15 -12.73 -9.49
CA ASN A 186 -22.19 -14.07 -8.94
C ASN A 186 -23.64 -14.53 -8.87
N ASN A 187 -24.02 -15.54 -9.67
CA ASN A 187 -25.41 -16.03 -9.78
C ASN A 187 -26.44 -14.88 -9.97
N SER A 188 -26.14 -13.98 -10.92
CA SER A 188 -26.93 -12.77 -11.22
C SER A 188 -27.01 -11.72 -10.10
N GLN A 189 -26.30 -11.92 -8.98
CA GLN A 189 -26.19 -10.92 -7.93
C GLN A 189 -24.88 -10.14 -8.10
N PRO A 190 -24.92 -8.80 -8.04
CA PRO A 190 -23.73 -8.00 -8.23
C PRO A 190 -22.78 -8.11 -7.04
N ARG A 191 -21.50 -8.14 -7.34
CA ARG A 191 -20.39 -8.15 -6.39
C ARG A 191 -19.39 -7.11 -6.83
N THR A 192 -19.02 -6.22 -5.92
CA THR A 192 -17.96 -5.25 -6.18
C THR A 192 -16.97 -5.24 -5.04
N ILE A 193 -15.72 -5.60 -5.34
CA ILE A 193 -14.62 -5.36 -4.42
C ILE A 193 -14.01 -3.99 -4.69
N ILE A 194 -13.74 -3.22 -3.64
CA ILE A 194 -13.11 -1.90 -3.72
C ILE A 194 -12.02 -1.77 -2.66
N TYR A 195 -10.95 -1.05 -2.99
CA TYR A 195 -9.75 -0.98 -2.16
C TYR A 195 -9.67 0.33 -1.36
N ASN A 196 -9.07 0.24 -0.17
CA ASN A 196 -8.72 1.36 0.72
C ASN A 196 -9.89 2.34 0.94
N VAL A 197 -11.03 1.82 1.43
CA VAL A 197 -12.26 2.59 1.59
C VAL A 197 -12.49 2.99 3.03
N ASN A 198 -12.84 4.25 3.25
CA ASN A 198 -13.34 4.72 4.55
C ASN A 198 -14.76 4.19 4.75
N VAL A 199 -14.94 3.31 5.74
CA VAL A 199 -16.22 2.64 6.01
C VAL A 199 -16.99 3.43 7.07
N PRO A 200 -18.15 4.06 6.75
CA PRO A 200 -18.83 4.98 7.67
C PRO A 200 -19.20 4.37 9.03
N ILE A 201 -19.75 3.16 9.04
CA ILE A 201 -20.17 2.48 10.28
C ILE A 201 -18.99 2.14 11.20
N VAL A 202 -17.77 2.03 10.65
CA VAL A 202 -16.54 1.78 11.41
C VAL A 202 -15.84 3.11 11.72
N ASN A 203 -16.60 4.16 12.04
CA ASN A 203 -16.13 5.52 12.31
C ASN A 203 -15.27 6.13 11.19
N ASN A 204 -15.62 5.83 9.93
CA ASN A 204 -14.85 6.23 8.74
C ASN A 204 -13.39 5.73 8.72
N ASN A 205 -13.05 4.67 9.47
CA ASN A 205 -11.74 4.04 9.36
C ASN A 205 -11.55 3.46 7.96
N ASN A 206 -10.32 3.56 7.45
CA ASN A 206 -9.93 2.98 6.17
C ASN A 206 -9.77 1.47 6.31
N ILE A 207 -10.41 0.71 5.41
CA ILE A 207 -10.29 -0.75 5.33
C ILE A 207 -9.69 -1.10 3.96
N ASP A 208 -8.69 -1.99 3.96
CA ASP A 208 -7.89 -2.31 2.78
C ASP A 208 -8.76 -2.91 1.66
N LEU A 209 -9.67 -3.84 1.99
CA LEU A 209 -10.51 -4.57 1.03
C LEU A 209 -11.97 -4.63 1.50
N CYS A 210 -12.90 -4.13 0.67
CA CYS A 210 -14.34 -4.20 0.93
C CYS A 210 -15.07 -4.88 -0.24
N LEU A 211 -15.72 -6.02 0.00
CA LEU A 211 -16.62 -6.68 -0.94
C LEU A 211 -18.06 -6.27 -0.65
N LEU A 212 -18.73 -5.71 -1.65
CA LEU A 212 -20.06 -5.13 -1.55
C LEU A 212 -21.07 -5.85 -2.45
N LYS A 213 -22.33 -5.89 -2.01
CA LYS A 213 -23.49 -6.32 -2.77
C LYS A 213 -24.03 -5.17 -3.64
N CYS A 214 -23.21 -4.67 -4.56
CA CYS A 214 -23.59 -3.61 -5.49
C CYS A 214 -22.84 -3.75 -6.81
N ASP A 215 -23.35 -3.11 -7.85
CA ASP A 215 -22.71 -3.04 -9.17
C ASP A 215 -21.81 -1.78 -9.32
N SER A 216 -21.13 -1.69 -10.46
CA SER A 216 -20.24 -0.59 -10.82
C SER A 216 -20.95 0.77 -10.88
N THR A 217 -22.23 0.82 -11.27
CA THR A 217 -23.00 2.07 -11.39
C THR A 217 -23.29 2.70 -10.03
N GLN A 218 -23.51 1.88 -9.01
CA GLN A 218 -23.68 2.31 -7.61
C GLN A 218 -22.40 2.84 -6.98
N LEU A 219 -21.27 2.81 -7.71
CA LEU A 219 -19.97 3.37 -7.31
C LEU A 219 -19.39 4.28 -8.40
N ALA A 220 -20.21 4.77 -9.34
CA ALA A 220 -19.75 5.48 -10.53
C ALA A 220 -19.11 6.86 -10.26
N ASN A 221 -19.47 7.51 -9.15
CA ASN A 221 -18.87 8.78 -8.74
C ASN A 221 -18.88 8.93 -7.21
N GLN A 222 -18.18 9.96 -6.71
CA GLN A 222 -17.99 10.17 -5.26
C GLN A 222 -19.30 10.37 -4.49
N LYS A 223 -20.29 11.07 -5.07
CA LYS A 223 -21.58 11.32 -4.40
C LYS A 223 -22.35 10.01 -4.21
N ILE A 224 -22.49 9.23 -5.30
CA ILE A 224 -23.20 7.94 -5.27
C ILE A 224 -22.43 6.97 -4.37
N LYS A 225 -21.10 6.86 -4.53
CA LYS A 225 -20.25 6.04 -3.68
C LYS A 225 -20.46 6.34 -2.20
N LYS A 226 -20.47 7.62 -1.80
CA LYS A 226 -20.69 8.00 -0.41
C LYS A 226 -22.06 7.53 0.09
N GLN A 227 -23.11 7.65 -0.71
CA GLN A 227 -24.46 7.19 -0.35
C GLN A 227 -24.52 5.67 -0.23
N THR A 228 -23.96 4.95 -1.21
CA THR A 228 -23.88 3.48 -1.22
C THR A 228 -23.18 2.96 0.03
N LEU A 229 -22.03 3.53 0.38
CA LEU A 229 -21.23 3.09 1.54
C LEU A 229 -21.89 3.35 2.90
N GLN A 230 -22.92 4.20 3.00
CA GLN A 230 -23.71 4.37 4.24
C GLN A 230 -24.57 3.16 4.56
N SER A 231 -24.96 2.37 3.54
CA SER A 231 -25.80 1.20 3.76
C SER A 231 -24.97 0.02 4.24
N ALA A 232 -25.05 -0.27 5.54
CA ALA A 232 -24.34 -1.39 6.15
C ALA A 232 -24.77 -2.76 5.58
N ASP A 233 -25.97 -2.85 5.01
CA ASP A 233 -26.50 -4.08 4.39
C ASP A 233 -25.77 -4.48 3.12
N LEU A 234 -25.02 -3.56 2.51
CA LEU A 234 -24.27 -3.86 1.29
C LEU A 234 -22.94 -4.55 1.58
N TYR A 235 -22.43 -4.55 2.81
CA TYR A 235 -21.12 -5.13 3.10
C TYR A 235 -21.22 -6.64 3.24
N ILE A 236 -20.57 -7.36 2.33
CA ILE A 236 -20.51 -8.83 2.33
C ILE A 236 -19.28 -9.30 3.09
N ALA A 237 -18.11 -8.73 2.76
CA ALA A 237 -16.85 -9.07 3.41
C ALA A 237 -15.94 -7.85 3.53
N LEU A 238 -15.16 -7.80 4.60
CA LEU A 238 -14.13 -6.79 4.84
C LEU A 238 -12.82 -7.48 5.21
N GLY A 239 -11.70 -7.00 4.69
CA GLY A 239 -10.42 -7.63 4.95
C GLY A 239 -9.24 -6.67 4.95
N GLU A 240 -8.19 -7.13 5.60
CA GLU A 240 -6.89 -6.45 5.71
C GLU A 240 -5.86 -7.15 4.81
N LEU A 241 -5.02 -6.38 4.14
CA LEU A 241 -3.97 -6.85 3.25
C LEU A 241 -2.61 -6.27 3.64
N LYS A 242 -1.68 -7.12 4.07
CA LYS A 242 -0.34 -6.69 4.48
C LYS A 242 0.73 -7.23 3.53
N GLY A 243 1.37 -6.32 2.80
CA GLY A 243 2.35 -6.61 1.77
C GLY A 243 3.82 -6.64 2.20
N GLY A 244 4.12 -6.27 3.44
CA GLY A 244 5.49 -6.30 3.96
C GLY A 244 6.03 -7.72 4.01
N ILE A 245 7.20 -7.94 3.40
CA ILE A 245 7.88 -9.25 3.41
C ILE A 245 8.84 -9.41 4.60
N ASP A 246 9.16 -8.32 5.29
CA ASP A 246 10.09 -8.33 6.42
C ASP A 246 9.45 -9.04 7.64
N PRO A 247 10.01 -10.17 8.11
CA PRO A 247 9.53 -10.88 9.28
C PRO A 247 9.52 -10.02 10.55
N ALA A 248 10.48 -9.10 10.69
CA ALA A 248 10.61 -8.26 11.88
C ALA A 248 9.41 -7.31 12.07
N GLY A 249 8.76 -6.92 10.97
CA GLY A 249 7.57 -6.07 10.99
C GLY A 249 6.24 -6.84 11.08
N SER A 250 6.26 -8.16 10.92
CA SER A 250 5.04 -8.99 10.75
C SER A 250 4.09 -8.92 11.96
N ASP A 251 4.61 -9.04 13.18
CA ASP A 251 3.81 -9.02 14.42
C ASP A 251 3.14 -7.65 14.63
N GLU A 252 3.83 -6.54 14.32
CA GLU A 252 3.27 -5.19 14.39
C GLU A 252 2.21 -4.93 13.31
N HIS A 253 2.45 -5.41 12.08
CA HIS A 253 1.46 -5.35 11.01
C HIS A 253 0.22 -6.15 11.35
N TRP A 254 0.38 -7.33 11.97
CA TRP A 254 -0.73 -8.16 12.44
C TRP A 254 -1.51 -7.51 13.58
N LYS A 255 -0.85 -6.97 14.61
CA LYS A 255 -1.54 -6.28 15.72
C LYS A 255 -2.43 -5.16 15.21
N THR A 256 -1.94 -4.41 14.23
CA THR A 256 -2.67 -3.33 13.59
C THR A 256 -3.88 -3.85 12.81
N ALA A 257 -3.67 -4.86 11.96
CA ALA A 257 -4.75 -5.51 11.19
C ALA A 257 -5.82 -6.13 12.10
N ARG A 258 -5.40 -6.86 13.13
CA ARG A 258 -6.27 -7.48 14.13
C ARG A 258 -7.13 -6.43 14.84
N THR A 259 -6.55 -5.28 15.19
CA THR A 259 -7.30 -4.17 15.80
C THR A 259 -8.33 -3.58 14.82
N ALA A 260 -7.99 -3.44 13.54
CA ALA A 260 -8.92 -2.99 12.51
C ALA A 260 -10.08 -3.98 12.31
N LEU A 261 -9.77 -5.28 12.23
CA LEU A 261 -10.77 -6.36 12.13
C LEU A 261 -11.70 -6.40 13.36
N GLN A 262 -11.18 -6.20 14.56
CA GLN A 262 -12.00 -6.11 15.77
C GLN A 262 -12.95 -4.90 15.71
N ARG A 263 -12.48 -3.73 15.25
CA ARG A 263 -13.34 -2.54 15.08
C ARG A 263 -14.46 -2.78 14.08
N ILE A 264 -14.19 -3.53 13.00
CA ILE A 264 -15.23 -3.95 12.04
C ILE A 264 -16.28 -4.80 12.77
N ASP A 265 -15.86 -5.87 13.44
CA ASP A 265 -16.76 -6.77 14.15
C ASP A 265 -17.61 -6.03 15.21
N ASP A 266 -16.98 -5.19 16.04
CA ASP A 266 -17.66 -4.37 17.06
C ASP A 266 -18.70 -3.42 16.45
N ALA A 267 -18.38 -2.79 15.32
CA ALA A 267 -19.26 -1.83 14.65
C ALA A 267 -20.49 -2.52 14.03
N PHE A 268 -20.29 -3.63 13.32
CA PHE A 268 -21.38 -4.34 12.65
C PHE A 268 -22.25 -5.14 13.65
N ARG A 269 -21.68 -5.65 14.75
CA ARG A 269 -22.46 -6.30 15.82
C ARG A 269 -23.48 -5.38 16.48
N LYS A 270 -23.16 -4.09 16.64
CA LYS A 270 -24.10 -3.10 17.21
C LYS A 270 -25.40 -2.96 16.43
N ILE A 271 -25.40 -3.31 15.15
CA ILE A 271 -26.58 -3.30 14.28
C ILE A 271 -27.03 -4.72 13.88
N SER A 272 -26.56 -5.75 14.61
CA SER A 272 -26.88 -7.16 14.35
C SER A 272 -26.54 -7.63 12.93
N LYS A 273 -25.41 -7.16 12.40
CA LYS A 273 -24.85 -7.58 11.11
C LYS A 273 -23.50 -8.26 11.32
N HIS A 274 -23.18 -9.19 10.42
CA HIS A 274 -21.99 -10.03 10.52
C HIS A 274 -21.37 -10.25 9.14
N PRO A 275 -20.79 -9.20 8.52
CA PRO A 275 -20.04 -9.40 7.28
C PRO A 275 -18.87 -10.36 7.53
N TYR A 276 -18.45 -11.08 6.50
CA TYR A 276 -17.27 -11.94 6.63
C TYR A 276 -16.01 -11.09 6.83
N THR A 277 -15.10 -11.56 7.66
CA THR A 277 -13.80 -10.92 7.89
C THR A 277 -12.67 -11.81 7.37
N PHE A 278 -11.65 -11.23 6.75
CA PHE A 278 -10.51 -12.00 6.27
C PHE A 278 -9.19 -11.25 6.35
N PHE A 279 -8.09 -12.00 6.37
CA PHE A 279 -6.74 -11.44 6.44
C PHE A 279 -5.82 -12.07 5.39
N ILE A 280 -5.05 -11.25 4.68
CA ILE A 280 -4.03 -11.74 3.73
C ILE A 280 -2.70 -11.06 4.05
N GLY A 281 -1.66 -11.85 4.33
CA GLY A 281 -0.34 -11.34 4.72
C GLY A 281 0.80 -11.94 3.91
N ALA A 282 1.82 -11.15 3.59
CA ALA A 282 3.03 -11.61 2.90
C ALA A 282 4.10 -12.17 3.86
N ALA A 283 4.26 -11.56 5.04
CA ALA A 283 5.08 -12.07 6.13
C ALA A 283 4.19 -12.51 7.28
N ILE A 284 4.16 -13.82 7.54
CA ILE A 284 3.41 -14.43 8.62
C ILE A 284 4.36 -15.34 9.41
N GLU A 285 4.70 -14.91 10.62
CA GLU A 285 5.56 -15.66 11.55
C GLU A 285 4.75 -16.67 12.39
N THR A 286 5.42 -17.67 12.95
CA THR A 286 4.79 -18.78 13.70
C THR A 286 3.78 -18.32 14.78
N LYS A 287 4.13 -17.32 15.59
CA LYS A 287 3.22 -16.82 16.65
C LYS A 287 1.95 -16.20 16.05
N MET A 288 2.12 -15.36 15.03
CA MET A 288 1.03 -14.73 14.30
C MET A 288 0.15 -15.77 13.60
N ALA A 289 0.75 -16.78 12.96
CA ALA A 289 0.05 -17.87 12.31
C ALA A 289 -0.87 -18.63 13.29
N ARG A 290 -0.38 -18.92 14.50
CA ARG A 290 -1.19 -19.54 15.58
C ARG A 290 -2.35 -18.66 16.00
N GLU A 291 -2.14 -17.36 16.18
CA GLU A 291 -3.21 -16.43 16.54
C GLU A 291 -4.28 -16.31 15.44
N ILE A 292 -3.86 -16.22 14.16
CA ILE A 292 -4.78 -16.20 13.02
C ILE A 292 -5.60 -17.49 12.98
N TYR A 293 -4.94 -18.64 13.08
CA TYR A 293 -5.60 -19.93 13.06
C TYR A 293 -6.61 -20.09 14.21
N GLN A 294 -6.25 -19.66 15.42
CA GLN A 294 -7.17 -19.64 16.55
C GLN A 294 -8.40 -18.75 16.29
N GLN A 295 -8.23 -17.59 15.63
CA GLN A 295 -9.36 -16.74 15.24
C GLN A 295 -10.26 -17.37 14.18
N LEU A 296 -9.69 -18.15 13.26
CA LEU A 296 -10.45 -18.95 12.28
C LEU A 296 -11.26 -20.05 12.98
N GLU A 297 -10.66 -20.76 13.94
CA GLU A 297 -11.34 -21.82 14.70
C GLU A 297 -12.49 -21.29 15.53
N THR A 298 -12.28 -20.15 16.18
CA THR A 298 -13.27 -19.45 17.03
C THR A 298 -14.26 -18.59 16.24
N LYS A 299 -14.17 -18.58 14.90
CA LYS A 299 -15.03 -17.80 13.99
C LYS A 299 -14.98 -16.28 14.21
N LYS A 300 -13.92 -15.77 14.82
CA LYS A 300 -13.62 -14.32 14.88
C LYS A 300 -13.10 -13.80 13.53
N LEU A 301 -12.46 -14.68 12.77
CA LEU A 301 -12.03 -14.47 11.40
C LEU A 301 -12.67 -15.54 10.51
N THR A 302 -13.14 -15.16 9.32
CA THR A 302 -13.77 -16.12 8.41
C THR A 302 -12.75 -16.88 7.57
N ASN A 303 -11.75 -16.17 7.04
CA ASN A 303 -10.76 -16.74 6.13
C ASN A 303 -9.39 -16.05 6.26
N ALA A 304 -8.31 -16.73 5.89
CA ALA A 304 -6.98 -16.13 5.86
C ALA A 304 -6.08 -16.80 4.82
N ALA A 305 -5.13 -16.07 4.27
CA ALA A 305 -4.15 -16.63 3.33
C ALA A 305 -2.78 -15.96 3.47
N ASN A 306 -1.74 -16.73 3.18
CA ASN A 306 -0.41 -16.21 2.91
C ASN A 306 -0.33 -15.73 1.46
N LEU A 307 -0.07 -14.44 1.25
CA LEU A 307 0.02 -13.81 -0.06
C LEU A 307 1.13 -14.42 -0.94
N THR A 308 2.14 -15.05 -0.32
CA THR A 308 3.25 -15.70 -1.02
C THR A 308 2.93 -17.14 -1.44
N ASN A 309 1.84 -17.72 -0.93
CA ASN A 309 1.40 -19.07 -1.29
C ASN A 309 0.28 -19.01 -2.33
N ASP A 310 0.58 -19.43 -3.56
CA ASP A 310 -0.35 -19.31 -4.68
C ASP A 310 -1.60 -20.20 -4.51
N ASN A 311 -1.49 -21.37 -3.87
CA ASN A 311 -2.65 -22.24 -3.61
C ASN A 311 -3.65 -21.57 -2.67
N GLN A 312 -3.14 -20.96 -1.59
CA GLN A 312 -3.98 -20.23 -0.63
C GLN A 312 -4.59 -18.99 -1.29
N LEU A 313 -3.80 -18.24 -2.07
CA LEU A 313 -4.28 -17.05 -2.76
C LEU A 313 -5.38 -17.38 -3.78
N VAL A 314 -5.21 -18.42 -4.59
CA VAL A 314 -6.25 -18.88 -5.52
C VAL A 314 -7.48 -19.36 -4.76
N SER A 315 -7.32 -20.12 -3.67
CA SER A 315 -8.46 -20.60 -2.89
C SER A 315 -9.28 -19.45 -2.28
N ILE A 316 -8.63 -18.43 -1.73
CA ILE A 316 -9.35 -17.29 -1.14
C ILE A 316 -9.95 -16.38 -2.21
N MET A 317 -9.31 -16.21 -3.38
CA MET A 317 -9.92 -15.50 -4.52
C MET A 317 -11.19 -16.21 -4.99
N ARG A 318 -11.15 -17.54 -5.14
CA ARG A 318 -12.33 -18.33 -5.50
C ARG A 318 -13.44 -18.15 -4.47
N TRP A 319 -13.12 -18.20 -3.18
CA TRP A 319 -14.11 -17.93 -2.14
C TRP A 319 -14.74 -16.54 -2.29
N LEU A 320 -13.94 -15.48 -2.45
CA LEU A 320 -14.43 -14.11 -2.64
C LEU A 320 -15.33 -13.97 -3.88
N CYS A 321 -14.98 -14.61 -5.00
CA CYS A 321 -15.79 -14.57 -6.22
C CYS A 321 -17.19 -15.21 -6.05
N HIS A 322 -17.32 -16.18 -5.14
CA HIS A 322 -18.54 -16.98 -4.94
C HIS A 322 -19.36 -16.60 -3.71
N LEU A 323 -18.88 -15.67 -2.86
CA LEU A 323 -19.73 -14.98 -1.87
C LEU A 323 -20.83 -14.20 -2.57
#